data_AF-A0A2V6GE65-F1
#
_entry.id   AF-A0A2V6GE65-F1
#
_cell.length_a   1.000
_cell.length_b   1.000
_cell.length_c   1.000
_cell.angle_alpha   90.00
_cell.angle_beta   90.00
_cell.angle_gamma   90.00
#
_symmetry.space_group_name_H-M   'P 1'
#
loop_
_entity.id
_entity.type
_entity.pdbx_description
1 polymer ?
#
loop_
_entity_poly.entity_id
_entity_poly.type
_entity_poly.pdbx_seq_one_letter_code
_entity_poly.pdbx_strand_id
1 'polypeptide(L)'
;MTQPALDLVIAALERIREKSDRAPRASRIALSRLQAADLVTASVVTTTADLSERLSPPGRQLHAARNKTDLLAAVCERVAACTKCAHLACSRTQTVFGVGNPDADLMFIGEAPGADEDQQGEPFVGRAGQLLTRILKAMNFAREDVYIANILKCRPDMPAGSFGNRPPTPTEMQTCRPYLLEQIDVIQPTVLVALGAVAVEGLLGTRATMRELRGRWHIYNSIPLMITYHPAYLLRNQAPSEKRKV
;
A
#
# COMPACT_ATOMS: atom_id res chain seq x y z
N MET A 1 -10.69 -8.67 -16.28
CA MET A 1 -10.88 -8.49 -14.83
C MET A 1 -12.29 -8.96 -14.54
N THR A 2 -12.48 -9.93 -13.65
CA THR A 2 -13.81 -10.43 -13.32
C THR A 2 -14.62 -9.33 -12.63
N GLN A 3 -15.84 -9.05 -13.09
CA GLN A 3 -16.83 -8.09 -12.53
C GLN A 3 -16.70 -7.87 -10.99
N PRO A 4 -16.65 -8.91 -10.14
CA PRO A 4 -16.57 -8.74 -8.67
C PRO A 4 -15.33 -8.01 -8.14
N ALA A 5 -14.19 -8.02 -8.84
CA ALA A 5 -12.99 -7.31 -8.39
C ALA A 5 -13.10 -5.80 -8.62
N LEU A 6 -13.85 -5.39 -9.65
CA LEU A 6 -14.07 -3.98 -9.97
C LEU A 6 -15.05 -3.34 -8.97
N ASP A 7 -16.12 -4.05 -8.61
CA ASP A 7 -17.11 -3.59 -7.63
C ASP A 7 -16.46 -3.34 -6.26
N LEU A 8 -15.56 -4.25 -5.85
CA LEU A 8 -14.83 -4.15 -4.59
C LEU A 8 -13.89 -2.94 -4.57
N VAL A 9 -13.24 -2.62 -5.70
CA VAL A 9 -12.41 -1.42 -5.86
C VAL A 9 -13.26 -0.16 -5.80
N ILE A 10 -14.40 -0.12 -6.49
CA ILE A 10 -15.30 1.05 -6.51
C ILE A 10 -15.79 1.33 -5.09
N ALA A 11 -16.31 0.32 -4.40
CA ALA A 11 -16.78 0.44 -3.02
C ALA A 11 -15.66 0.87 -2.04
N ALA A 12 -14.41 0.48 -2.30
CA ALA A 12 -13.26 0.90 -1.51
C ALA A 12 -12.95 2.40 -1.72
N LEU A 13 -12.92 2.85 -2.97
CA LEU A 13 -12.70 4.26 -3.31
C LEU A 13 -13.83 5.16 -2.81
N GLU A 14 -15.07 4.70 -2.85
CA GLU A 14 -16.23 5.43 -2.32
C GLU A 14 -16.16 5.58 -0.81
N ARG A 15 -15.81 4.52 -0.07
CA ARG A 15 -15.60 4.60 1.40
C ARG A 15 -14.53 5.61 1.79
N ILE A 16 -13.42 5.66 1.06
CA ILE A 16 -12.37 6.66 1.28
C ILE A 16 -12.89 8.07 1.00
N ARG A 17 -13.71 8.23 -0.06
CA ARG A 17 -14.31 9.52 -0.42
C ARG A 17 -15.35 10.00 0.60
N GLU A 18 -16.13 9.09 1.18
CA GLU A 18 -17.18 9.43 2.17
C GLU A 18 -16.60 9.80 3.54
N LYS A 19 -15.51 9.17 3.96
CA LYS A 19 -14.83 9.48 5.22
C LYS A 19 -13.96 10.73 5.17
N SER A 20 -13.39 11.04 4.00
CA SER A 20 -12.54 12.21 3.83
C SER A 20 -13.37 13.41 3.39
N ASP A 21 -13.57 14.39 4.27
CA ASP A 21 -14.09 15.74 3.92
C ASP A 21 -13.24 16.44 2.83
N ARG A 22 -12.08 15.86 2.49
CA ARG A 22 -11.19 16.29 1.42
C ARG A 22 -11.13 15.20 0.35
N ALA A 23 -11.96 15.34 -0.67
CA ALA A 23 -12.01 14.39 -1.78
C ALA A 23 -10.61 14.18 -2.42
N PRO A 24 -10.11 12.94 -2.57
CA PRO A 24 -9.01 12.69 -3.47
C PRO A 24 -9.46 13.01 -4.89
N ARG A 25 -8.73 13.90 -5.59
CA ARG A 25 -9.00 14.24 -6.99
C ARG A 25 -8.62 13.09 -7.91
N ALA A 26 -9.35 11.97 -7.85
CA ALA A 26 -9.43 11.06 -8.97
C ALA A 26 -10.02 11.86 -10.14
N SER A 27 -9.31 11.93 -11.27
CA SER A 27 -9.79 12.62 -12.45
C SER A 27 -11.19 12.10 -12.80
N ARG A 28 -12.15 12.99 -13.07
CA ARG A 28 -13.48 12.62 -13.59
C ARG A 28 -13.34 11.66 -14.77
N ILE A 29 -12.28 11.79 -15.58
CA ILE A 29 -11.98 10.89 -16.69
C ILE A 29 -11.62 9.47 -16.23
N ALA A 30 -10.92 9.31 -15.11
CA ALA A 30 -10.58 7.99 -14.56
C ALA A 30 -11.83 7.30 -13.98
N LEU A 31 -12.68 8.05 -13.28
CA LEU A 31 -13.99 7.59 -12.81
C LEU A 31 -14.93 7.25 -13.98
N SER A 32 -15.02 8.13 -14.97
CA SER A 32 -15.84 7.91 -16.17
C SER A 32 -15.32 6.78 -17.05
N ARG A 33 -14.02 6.47 -17.05
CA ARG A 33 -13.48 5.29 -17.76
C ARG A 33 -13.80 3.97 -17.06
N LEU A 34 -13.92 3.99 -15.73
CA LEU A 34 -14.42 2.84 -14.98
C LEU A 34 -15.92 2.64 -15.25
N GLN A 35 -16.69 3.74 -15.34
CA GLN A 35 -18.13 3.71 -15.64
C GLN A 35 -18.45 3.42 -17.13
N ALA A 36 -17.64 3.90 -18.07
CA ALA A 36 -17.89 3.73 -19.52
C ALA A 36 -17.51 2.34 -20.04
N ALA A 37 -16.78 1.54 -19.27
CA ALA A 37 -16.51 0.14 -19.60
C ALA A 37 -17.78 -0.74 -19.50
N ASP A 38 -18.87 -0.24 -18.89
CA ASP A 38 -20.15 -0.95 -18.70
C ASP A 38 -21.22 -0.67 -19.77
N LEU A 39 -20.90 0.04 -20.86
CA LEU A 39 -21.88 0.38 -21.90
C LEU A 39 -21.59 -0.25 -23.27
N VAL A 40 -21.17 -1.52 -23.33
CA VAL A 40 -21.40 -2.36 -24.52
C VAL A 40 -21.63 -3.81 -24.11
N THR A 41 -22.85 -4.13 -23.70
CA THR A 41 -23.68 -5.26 -24.19
C THR A 41 -24.84 -5.49 -23.23
N ALA A 42 -25.90 -4.69 -23.39
CA ALA A 42 -27.22 -5.06 -22.89
C ALA A 42 -28.04 -5.61 -24.06
N SER A 43 -28.42 -6.88 -23.99
CA SER A 43 -29.72 -7.33 -24.47
C SER A 43 -30.06 -8.68 -23.86
N VAL A 44 -31.08 -8.72 -22.99
CA VAL A 44 -32.30 -9.54 -23.12
C VAL A 44 -33.13 -9.48 -21.81
N VAL A 45 -34.20 -8.69 -21.88
CA VAL A 45 -35.61 -8.85 -21.44
C VAL A 45 -36.02 -9.63 -20.15
N THR A 46 -36.89 -8.94 -19.36
CA THR A 46 -38.05 -9.39 -18.51
C THR A 46 -37.77 -10.21 -17.23
N THR A 47 -38.48 -10.09 -16.10
CA THR A 47 -39.87 -9.65 -15.81
C THR A 47 -39.98 -9.22 -14.33
N THR A 48 -41.02 -8.47 -14.02
CA THR A 48 -41.50 -7.98 -12.72
C THR A 48 -41.78 -9.06 -11.66
N ALA A 49 -41.47 -8.79 -10.39
CA ALA A 49 -42.45 -8.88 -9.29
C ALA A 49 -41.89 -8.28 -7.97
N ASP A 50 -42.74 -7.43 -7.41
CA ASP A 50 -42.81 -6.83 -6.08
C ASP A 50 -42.56 -7.82 -4.92
N LEU A 51 -41.80 -7.40 -3.90
CA LEU A 51 -42.20 -7.52 -2.49
C LEU A 51 -41.22 -6.73 -1.60
N SER A 52 -41.68 -5.57 -1.17
CA SER A 52 -41.19 -4.89 0.04
C SER A 52 -41.52 -5.75 1.27
N GLU A 53 -40.53 -6.22 2.02
CA GLU A 53 -40.58 -6.09 3.49
C GLU A 53 -39.25 -6.35 4.22
N ARG A 54 -38.92 -5.41 5.11
CA ARG A 54 -38.19 -5.53 6.39
C ARG A 54 -37.00 -6.49 6.44
N LEU A 55 -35.83 -5.90 6.66
CA LEU A 55 -34.88 -6.32 7.70
C LEU A 55 -33.93 -5.15 7.98
N SER A 56 -34.19 -4.42 9.07
CA SER A 56 -33.22 -3.52 9.68
C SER A 56 -31.94 -4.30 10.00
N PRO A 57 -30.73 -3.75 9.76
CA PRO A 57 -29.50 -4.46 10.10
C PRO A 57 -29.39 -4.61 11.63
N PRO A 58 -29.05 -5.81 12.14
CA PRO A 58 -28.78 -5.97 13.56
C PRO A 58 -27.56 -5.13 13.93
N GLY A 59 -27.71 -4.36 15.01
CA GLY A 59 -26.67 -3.52 15.56
C GLY A 59 -25.37 -4.31 15.72
N ARG A 60 -24.31 -3.76 15.14
CA ARG A 60 -22.94 -4.24 15.30
C ARG A 60 -22.59 -4.16 16.78
N GLN A 61 -22.79 -5.26 17.50
CA GLN A 61 -22.35 -5.43 18.87
C GLN A 61 -20.85 -5.08 18.95
N LEU A 62 -20.52 -4.20 19.90
CA LEU A 62 -19.17 -3.82 20.29
C LEU A 62 -18.40 -5.05 20.79
N HIS A 63 -17.97 -5.93 19.90
CA HIS A 63 -16.97 -6.93 20.23
C HIS A 63 -15.61 -6.24 20.27
N ALA A 64 -15.23 -5.81 21.47
CA ALA A 64 -13.87 -5.57 21.95
C ALA A 64 -12.82 -5.30 20.85
N ALA A 65 -12.80 -4.06 20.36
CA ALA A 65 -11.65 -3.53 19.64
C ALA A 65 -10.44 -3.59 20.57
N ARG A 66 -9.63 -4.65 20.46
CA ARG A 66 -8.22 -4.56 20.87
C ARG A 66 -7.66 -3.33 20.17
N ASN A 67 -7.15 -2.37 20.93
CA ASN A 67 -6.60 -1.13 20.39
C ASN A 67 -5.53 -1.51 19.34
N LYS A 68 -5.78 -1.23 18.06
CA LYS A 68 -4.86 -1.57 16.96
C LYS A 68 -3.46 -1.02 17.21
N THR A 69 -3.36 0.10 17.92
CA THR A 69 -2.11 0.69 18.38
C THR A 69 -1.32 -0.29 19.24
N ASP A 70 -1.94 -0.94 20.22
CA ASP A 70 -1.28 -1.89 21.13
C ASP A 70 -0.85 -3.15 20.37
N LEU A 71 -1.68 -3.61 19.42
CA LEU A 71 -1.33 -4.72 18.54
C LEU A 71 -0.12 -4.40 17.67
N LEU A 72 -0.09 -3.21 17.04
CA LEU A 72 1.06 -2.75 16.27
C LEU A 72 2.30 -2.54 17.14
N ALA A 73 2.15 -2.07 18.38
CA ALA A 73 3.25 -1.91 19.32
C ALA A 73 3.91 -3.27 19.63
N ALA A 74 3.13 -4.31 19.89
CA ALA A 74 3.66 -5.66 20.10
C ALA A 74 4.40 -6.23 18.86
N VAL A 75 3.95 -5.90 17.65
CA VAL A 75 4.69 -6.25 16.42
C VAL A 75 5.97 -5.43 16.31
N CYS A 76 5.92 -4.14 16.63
CA CYS A 76 7.07 -3.23 16.59
C CYS A 76 8.20 -3.71 17.51
N GLU A 77 7.87 -4.13 18.74
CA GLU A 77 8.85 -4.70 19.69
C GLU A 77 9.55 -5.94 19.14
N ARG A 78 8.79 -6.87 18.54
CA ARG A 78 9.37 -8.06 17.89
C ARG A 78 10.22 -7.72 16.67
N VAL A 79 9.90 -6.64 15.95
CA VAL A 79 10.71 -6.14 14.83
C VAL A 79 12.00 -5.55 15.36
N ALA A 80 11.96 -4.71 16.39
CA ALA A 80 13.14 -4.09 16.99
C ALA A 80 14.18 -5.12 17.48
N ALA A 81 13.71 -6.23 18.05
CA ALA A 81 14.56 -7.34 18.51
C ALA A 81 14.93 -8.36 17.40
N CYS A 82 14.47 -8.19 16.16
CA CYS A 82 14.59 -9.21 15.13
C CYS A 82 16.04 -9.42 14.66
N THR A 83 16.51 -10.67 14.68
CA THR A 83 17.84 -11.08 14.18
C THR A 83 17.79 -12.16 13.09
N LYS A 84 16.62 -12.41 12.51
CA LYS A 84 16.41 -13.50 11.52
C LYS A 84 17.33 -13.44 10.30
N CYS A 85 17.72 -12.24 9.88
CA CYS A 85 18.75 -12.01 8.87
C CYS A 85 20.01 -11.47 9.57
N ALA A 86 20.96 -12.36 9.91
CA ALA A 86 22.12 -12.00 10.71
C ALA A 86 22.95 -10.86 10.07
N HIS A 87 23.19 -10.90 8.76
CA HIS A 87 23.96 -9.89 8.05
C HIS A 87 23.30 -8.50 8.10
N LEU A 88 21.98 -8.43 7.91
CA LEU A 88 21.23 -7.17 8.01
C LEU A 88 21.12 -6.67 9.45
N ALA A 89 21.00 -7.57 10.42
CA ALA A 89 20.93 -7.22 11.83
C ALA A 89 22.25 -6.66 12.36
N CYS A 90 23.38 -7.16 11.85
CA CYS A 90 24.70 -6.65 12.20
C CYS A 90 25.03 -5.32 11.49
N SER A 91 24.46 -5.06 10.32
CA SER A 91 24.81 -3.87 9.51
C SER A 91 23.90 -2.67 9.71
N ARG A 92 22.64 -2.88 10.09
CA ARG A 92 21.66 -1.80 10.29
C ARG A 92 22.01 -0.94 11.50
N THR A 93 21.63 0.32 11.49
CA THR A 93 21.65 1.16 12.69
C THR A 93 20.48 0.79 13.60
N GLN A 94 19.28 0.67 13.02
CA GLN A 94 18.07 0.25 13.71
C GLN A 94 17.06 -0.31 12.70
N THR A 95 15.97 -0.88 13.18
CA THR A 95 14.88 -1.30 12.32
C THR A 95 13.93 -0.15 11.99
N VAL A 96 13.30 -0.21 10.83
CA VAL A 96 12.30 0.75 10.36
C VAL A 96 10.98 0.02 10.18
N PHE A 97 10.08 0.17 11.15
CA PHE A 97 8.87 -0.64 11.25
C PHE A 97 7.78 -0.25 10.24
N GLY A 98 7.32 0.99 10.35
CA GLY A 98 6.15 1.54 9.68
C GLY A 98 5.61 2.71 10.50
N VAL A 99 4.98 3.68 9.86
CA VAL A 99 4.43 4.88 10.54
C VAL A 99 3.10 5.27 9.91
N GLY A 100 2.25 5.93 10.70
CA GLY A 100 0.97 6.46 10.24
C GLY A 100 -0.20 6.01 11.10
N ASN A 101 -1.42 6.22 10.60
CA ASN A 101 -2.65 5.89 11.32
C ASN A 101 -2.88 4.36 11.39
N PRO A 102 -3.03 3.76 12.59
CA PRO A 102 -3.42 2.35 12.77
C PRO A 102 -4.76 1.97 12.14
N ASP A 103 -5.63 2.95 11.91
CA ASP A 103 -6.94 2.83 11.25
C ASP A 103 -6.94 3.36 9.81
N ALA A 104 -5.76 3.50 9.19
CA ALA A 104 -5.66 4.03 7.84
C ALA A 104 -6.43 3.19 6.80
N ASP A 105 -7.27 3.86 6.01
CA ASP A 105 -7.91 3.23 4.85
C ASP A 105 -6.92 3.00 3.68
N LEU A 106 -5.81 3.76 3.65
CA LEU A 106 -4.75 3.65 2.64
C LEU A 106 -3.44 3.20 3.28
N MET A 107 -2.85 2.12 2.75
CA MET A 107 -1.52 1.66 3.15
C MET A 107 -0.56 1.60 1.97
N PHE A 108 0.57 2.30 2.08
CA PHE A 108 1.64 2.35 1.09
C PHE A 108 2.77 1.41 1.48
N ILE A 109 3.25 0.63 0.50
CA ILE A 109 4.24 -0.42 0.71
C ILE A 109 5.42 -0.20 -0.24
N GLY A 110 6.58 0.14 0.32
CA GLY A 110 7.85 0.26 -0.40
C GLY A 110 8.74 -0.97 -0.28
N GLU A 111 9.96 -0.87 -0.80
CA GLU A 111 10.92 -1.99 -0.87
C GLU A 111 11.62 -2.27 0.46
N ALA A 112 12.43 -1.31 0.92
CA ALA A 112 13.31 -1.43 2.07
C ALA A 112 13.74 -0.02 2.54
N PRO A 113 14.22 0.12 3.77
CA PRO A 113 14.81 1.37 4.26
C PRO A 113 16.07 1.77 3.49
N GLY A 114 16.24 3.06 3.23
CA GLY A 114 17.51 3.65 2.79
C GLY A 114 18.36 4.13 3.96
N ALA A 115 19.44 4.85 3.67
CA ALA A 115 20.36 5.38 4.67
C ALA A 115 19.68 6.36 5.66
N ASP A 116 18.89 7.30 5.14
CA ASP A 116 18.20 8.30 5.96
C ASP A 116 17.16 7.62 6.87
N GLU A 117 16.44 6.63 6.33
CA GLU A 117 15.45 5.85 7.08
C GLU A 117 16.10 4.99 8.16
N ASP A 118 17.21 4.31 7.86
CA ASP A 118 17.98 3.52 8.83
C ASP A 118 18.51 4.41 9.97
N GLN A 119 18.94 5.63 9.67
CA GLN A 119 19.41 6.55 10.70
C GLN A 119 18.27 7.08 11.57
N GLN A 120 17.08 7.33 11.00
CA GLN A 120 15.97 7.99 11.70
C GLN A 120 14.94 7.01 12.30
N GLY A 121 14.90 5.75 11.85
CA GLY A 121 13.92 4.76 12.30
C GLY A 121 12.56 4.86 11.61
N GLU A 122 12.38 5.81 10.69
CA GLU A 122 11.12 6.07 9.99
C GLU A 122 11.23 5.79 8.48
N PRO A 123 10.21 5.18 7.84
CA PRO A 123 10.26 4.84 6.43
C PRO A 123 10.04 6.09 5.57
N PHE A 124 10.63 6.19 4.37
CA PHE A 124 10.37 7.31 3.45
C PHE A 124 10.57 8.70 4.09
N VAL A 125 11.75 8.95 4.66
CA VAL A 125 12.17 10.28 5.17
C VAL A 125 13.20 10.96 4.28
N GLY A 126 13.93 10.19 3.46
CA GLY A 126 14.88 10.72 2.49
C GLY A 126 14.20 11.38 1.29
N ARG A 127 14.99 11.66 0.24
CA ARG A 127 14.50 12.36 -0.98
C ARG A 127 13.28 11.69 -1.62
N ALA A 128 13.27 10.35 -1.67
CA ALA A 128 12.14 9.57 -2.20
C ALA A 128 10.88 9.77 -1.33
N GLY A 129 11.06 9.83 -0.01
CA GLY A 129 9.98 10.06 0.94
C GLY A 129 9.41 11.47 0.92
N GLN A 130 10.26 12.48 0.69
CA GLN A 130 9.80 13.85 0.45
C GLN A 130 8.95 13.96 -0.82
N LEU A 131 9.30 13.20 -1.87
CA LEU A 131 8.46 13.11 -3.06
C LEU A 131 7.13 12.40 -2.77
N LEU A 132 7.14 11.27 -2.05
CA LEU A 132 5.92 10.60 -1.62
C LEU A 132 5.00 11.54 -0.83
N THR A 133 5.57 12.28 0.12
CA THR A 133 4.83 13.26 0.93
C THR A 133 4.17 14.35 0.06
N ARG A 134 4.85 14.81 -1.00
CA ARG A 134 4.24 15.76 -1.96
C ARG A 134 3.12 15.12 -2.78
N ILE A 135 3.25 13.85 -3.15
CA ILE A 135 2.20 13.10 -3.86
C ILE A 135 0.97 12.95 -2.95
N LEU A 136 1.15 12.55 -1.69
CA LEU A 136 0.07 12.46 -0.70
C LEU A 136 -0.67 13.79 -0.54
N LYS A 137 0.09 14.89 -0.36
CA LYS A 137 -0.49 16.24 -0.27
C LYS A 137 -1.29 16.62 -1.52
N ALA A 138 -0.80 16.28 -2.72
CA ALA A 138 -1.52 16.52 -3.97
C ALA A 138 -2.80 15.66 -4.11
N MET A 139 -2.84 14.51 -3.43
CA MET A 139 -4.02 13.65 -3.29
C MET A 139 -4.93 14.06 -2.11
N ASN A 140 -4.63 15.19 -1.45
CA ASN A 140 -5.36 15.69 -0.27
C ASN A 140 -5.22 14.85 1.01
N PHE A 141 -4.18 14.02 1.11
CA PHE A 141 -3.84 13.30 2.34
C PHE A 141 -2.65 13.95 3.06
N ALA A 142 -2.75 14.03 4.37
CA ALA A 142 -1.59 14.20 5.25
C ALA A 142 -0.87 12.84 5.41
N ARG A 143 0.37 12.87 5.90
CA ARG A 143 1.19 11.66 6.02
C ARG A 143 0.65 10.75 7.13
N GLU A 144 0.14 11.38 8.18
CA GLU A 144 -0.54 10.81 9.33
C GLU A 144 -1.88 10.17 8.99
N ASP A 145 -2.53 10.55 7.88
CA ASP A 145 -3.82 9.97 7.47
C ASP A 145 -3.70 8.55 6.89
N VAL A 146 -2.50 8.19 6.43
CA VAL A 146 -2.20 6.92 5.74
C VAL A 146 -1.23 6.11 6.58
N TYR A 147 -1.05 4.84 6.25
CA TYR A 147 0.02 4.02 6.83
C TYR A 147 1.12 3.73 5.79
N ILE A 148 2.38 3.87 6.18
CA ILE A 148 3.52 3.69 5.28
C ILE A 148 4.46 2.65 5.88
N ALA A 149 4.78 1.62 5.09
CA ALA A 149 5.70 0.56 5.49
C ALA A 149 6.55 0.08 4.29
N ASN A 150 7.54 -0.76 4.58
CA ASN A 150 8.34 -1.46 3.58
C ASN A 150 8.23 -2.98 3.74
N ILE A 151 8.56 -3.73 2.69
CA ILE A 151 8.71 -5.20 2.75
C ILE A 151 9.77 -5.57 3.78
N LEU A 152 10.97 -5.00 3.67
CA LEU A 152 12.02 -5.14 4.67
C LEU A 152 11.89 -4.11 5.78
N LYS A 153 12.26 -4.50 7.00
CA LYS A 153 12.38 -3.61 8.17
C LYS A 153 13.82 -3.21 8.49
N CYS A 154 14.78 -3.66 7.69
CA CYS A 154 16.21 -3.35 7.85
C CYS A 154 16.76 -2.83 6.52
N ARG A 155 17.66 -1.85 6.56
CA ARG A 155 18.40 -1.44 5.37
C ARG A 155 19.29 -2.59 4.88
N PRO A 156 19.23 -2.97 3.59
CA PRO A 156 20.15 -3.93 3.01
C PRO A 156 21.62 -3.52 3.19
N ASP A 157 22.48 -4.45 3.60
CA ASP A 157 23.93 -4.24 3.67
C ASP A 157 24.52 -4.01 2.27
N MET A 158 25.58 -3.22 2.19
CA MET A 158 26.23 -2.92 0.91
C MET A 158 27.49 -3.78 0.75
N PRO A 159 27.74 -4.37 -0.43
CA PRO A 159 29.01 -5.01 -0.73
C PRO A 159 30.19 -4.08 -0.41
N ALA A 160 31.29 -4.65 0.09
CA ALA A 160 32.49 -3.88 0.42
C ALA A 160 32.94 -3.01 -0.77
N GLY A 161 33.18 -1.73 -0.53
CA GLY A 161 33.58 -0.76 -1.56
C GLY A 161 32.44 -0.19 -2.41
N SER A 162 31.17 -0.53 -2.12
CA SER A 162 30.00 0.05 -2.79
C SER A 162 29.27 1.07 -1.92
N PHE A 163 28.63 2.06 -2.55
CA PHE A 163 27.88 3.12 -1.89
C PHE A 163 26.43 3.16 -2.37
N GLY A 164 25.53 3.63 -1.51
CA GLY A 164 24.11 3.79 -1.82
C GLY A 164 23.25 2.71 -1.18
N ASN A 165 22.24 2.25 -1.92
CA ASN A 165 21.29 1.24 -1.48
C ASN A 165 21.18 0.16 -2.57
N ARG A 166 21.25 -1.11 -2.18
CA ARG A 166 20.94 -2.24 -3.05
C ARG A 166 19.48 -2.67 -2.84
N PRO A 167 18.85 -3.31 -3.83
CA PRO A 167 17.57 -3.97 -3.60
C PRO A 167 17.73 -5.14 -2.60
N PRO A 168 16.68 -5.47 -1.83
CA PRO A 168 16.65 -6.68 -1.03
C PRO A 168 16.66 -7.94 -1.90
N THR A 169 17.20 -9.03 -1.36
CA THR A 169 17.13 -10.34 -1.99
C THR A 169 15.76 -10.98 -1.77
N PRO A 170 15.33 -11.95 -2.61
CA PRO A 170 14.09 -12.68 -2.38
C PRO A 170 14.03 -13.36 -1.01
N THR A 171 15.14 -13.92 -0.54
CA THR A 171 15.25 -14.56 0.78
C THR A 171 15.04 -13.55 1.91
N GLU A 172 15.65 -12.36 1.81
CA GLU A 172 15.46 -11.28 2.80
C GLU A 172 13.99 -10.83 2.83
N MET A 173 13.38 -10.64 1.65
CA MET A 173 11.96 -10.28 1.56
C MET A 173 11.07 -11.35 2.18
N GLN A 174 11.28 -12.62 1.84
CA GLN A 174 10.48 -13.72 2.38
C GLN A 174 10.64 -13.87 3.90
N THR A 175 11.84 -13.65 4.42
CA THR A 175 12.13 -13.73 5.86
C THR A 175 11.45 -12.60 6.64
N CYS A 176 11.40 -11.39 6.07
CA CYS A 176 10.87 -10.20 6.75
C CYS A 176 9.35 -10.01 6.54
N ARG A 177 8.82 -10.52 5.42
CA ARG A 177 7.42 -10.39 5.00
C ARG A 177 6.38 -10.72 6.06
N PRO A 178 6.54 -11.73 6.95
CA PRO A 178 5.55 -12.01 7.99
C PRO A 178 5.19 -10.78 8.84
N TYR A 179 6.16 -9.90 9.15
CA TYR A 179 5.86 -8.67 9.90
C TYR A 179 4.96 -7.71 9.14
N LEU A 180 5.12 -7.61 7.81
CA LEU A 180 4.25 -6.78 6.98
C LEU A 180 2.85 -7.37 6.89
N LEU A 181 2.71 -8.71 6.81
CA LEU A 181 1.40 -9.36 6.82
C LEU A 181 0.67 -9.07 8.12
N GLU A 182 1.35 -9.20 9.26
CA GLU A 182 0.77 -8.86 10.56
C GLU A 182 0.36 -7.38 10.64
N GLN A 183 1.13 -6.45 10.08
CA GLN A 183 0.72 -5.05 9.97
C GLN A 183 -0.55 -4.89 9.13
N ILE A 184 -0.64 -5.54 7.97
CA ILE A 184 -1.83 -5.48 7.09
C ILE A 184 -3.05 -6.08 7.80
N ASP A 185 -2.88 -7.20 8.51
CA ASP A 185 -3.94 -7.89 9.23
C ASP A 185 -4.47 -7.07 10.41
N VAL A 186 -3.61 -6.35 11.12
CA VAL A 186 -4.01 -5.45 12.22
C VAL A 186 -4.70 -4.19 11.68
N ILE A 187 -4.13 -3.56 10.66
CA ILE A 187 -4.64 -2.29 10.12
C ILE A 187 -5.95 -2.51 9.37
N GLN A 188 -6.03 -3.62 8.61
CA GLN A 188 -7.12 -3.94 7.69
C GLN A 188 -7.42 -2.78 6.73
N PRO A 189 -6.42 -2.33 5.93
CA PRO A 189 -6.59 -1.19 5.07
C PRO A 189 -7.63 -1.46 3.99
N THR A 190 -8.35 -0.42 3.59
CA THR A 190 -9.34 -0.48 2.51
C THR A 190 -8.67 -0.59 1.14
N VAL A 191 -7.46 -0.03 0.96
CA VAL A 191 -6.65 -0.15 -0.28
C VAL A 191 -5.15 -0.23 0.06
N LEU A 192 -4.44 -1.08 -0.68
CA LEU A 192 -2.98 -1.15 -0.71
C LEU A 192 -2.40 -0.41 -1.93
N VAL A 193 -1.25 0.23 -1.74
CA VAL A 193 -0.46 0.83 -2.82
C VAL A 193 0.97 0.31 -2.78
N ALA A 194 1.35 -0.50 -3.78
CA ALA A 194 2.71 -1.00 -3.91
C ALA A 194 3.59 -0.05 -4.74
N LEU A 195 4.73 0.34 -4.18
CA LEU A 195 5.65 1.31 -4.74
C LEU A 195 6.85 0.59 -5.38
N GLY A 196 6.77 0.32 -6.68
CA GLY A 196 7.85 -0.28 -7.47
C GLY A 196 7.86 -1.80 -7.51
N ALA A 197 8.70 -2.34 -8.41
CA ALA A 197 8.72 -3.76 -8.75
C ALA A 197 9.11 -4.65 -7.57
N VAL A 198 10.03 -4.20 -6.71
CA VAL A 198 10.48 -4.96 -5.55
C VAL A 198 9.37 -5.09 -4.50
N ALA A 199 8.59 -4.03 -4.26
CA ALA A 199 7.42 -4.10 -3.38
C ALA A 199 6.38 -5.10 -3.90
N VAL A 200 6.16 -5.12 -5.22
CA VAL A 200 5.28 -6.08 -5.88
C VAL A 200 5.80 -7.51 -5.74
N GLU A 201 7.09 -7.76 -6.02
CA GLU A 201 7.72 -9.08 -5.86
C GLU A 201 7.60 -9.57 -4.41
N GLY A 202 7.86 -8.70 -3.43
CA GLY A 202 7.73 -9.04 -2.02
C GLY A 202 6.29 -9.40 -1.62
N LEU A 203 5.28 -8.65 -2.11
CA LEU A 203 3.87 -8.90 -1.80
C LEU A 203 3.34 -10.15 -2.50
N LEU A 204 3.48 -10.20 -3.83
CA LEU A 204 2.83 -11.20 -4.69
C LEU A 204 3.67 -12.46 -4.86
N GLY A 205 4.96 -12.43 -4.54
CA GLY A 205 5.88 -13.54 -4.77
C GLY A 205 6.18 -13.81 -6.25
N THR A 206 5.75 -12.91 -7.15
CA THR A 206 5.92 -13.06 -8.60
C THR A 206 6.63 -11.86 -9.20
N ARG A 207 7.50 -12.14 -10.18
CA ARG A 207 8.15 -11.11 -10.99
C ARG A 207 7.30 -10.85 -12.22
N ALA A 208 6.91 -9.60 -12.42
CA ALA A 208 6.23 -9.15 -13.61
C ALA A 208 6.68 -7.73 -13.96
N THR A 209 6.49 -7.35 -15.23
CA THR A 209 7.01 -6.07 -15.68
C THR A 209 6.13 -4.93 -15.17
N MET A 210 6.75 -3.85 -14.68
CA MET A 210 5.99 -2.68 -14.19
C MET A 210 5.07 -2.10 -15.25
N ARG A 211 5.45 -2.19 -16.53
CA ARG A 211 4.64 -1.70 -17.67
C ARG A 211 3.26 -2.37 -17.73
N GLU A 212 3.18 -3.65 -17.39
CA GLU A 212 1.95 -4.43 -17.45
C GLU A 212 1.09 -4.29 -16.20
N LEU A 213 1.73 -4.07 -15.06
CA LEU A 213 1.05 -4.07 -13.76
C LEU A 213 0.56 -2.69 -13.32
N ARG A 214 1.34 -1.64 -13.57
CA ARG A 214 1.07 -0.33 -12.96
C ARG A 214 -0.23 0.30 -13.47
N GLY A 215 -0.87 1.12 -12.64
CA GLY A 215 -2.07 1.88 -13.02
C GLY A 215 -3.28 1.01 -13.34
N ARG A 216 -3.22 -0.28 -12.97
CA ARG A 216 -4.32 -1.23 -13.04
C ARG A 216 -4.62 -1.69 -11.62
N TRP A 217 -5.89 -1.98 -11.37
CA TRP A 217 -6.32 -2.56 -10.11
C TRP A 217 -6.03 -4.06 -10.09
N HIS A 218 -5.45 -4.50 -8.98
CA HIS A 218 -5.20 -5.90 -8.63
C HIS A 218 -5.90 -6.20 -7.32
N ILE A 219 -5.94 -7.46 -6.92
CA ILE A 219 -6.45 -7.88 -5.61
C ILE A 219 -5.32 -8.60 -4.87
N TYR A 220 -5.12 -8.23 -3.60
CA TYR A 220 -4.23 -8.89 -2.67
C TYR A 220 -5.01 -9.29 -1.43
N ASN A 221 -5.21 -10.59 -1.19
CA ASN A 221 -5.98 -11.11 -0.04
C ASN A 221 -7.34 -10.40 0.13
N SER A 222 -8.10 -10.25 -0.95
CA SER A 222 -9.38 -9.52 -0.99
C SER A 222 -9.30 -8.00 -0.74
N ILE A 223 -8.10 -7.43 -0.65
CA ILE A 223 -7.86 -5.99 -0.57
C ILE A 223 -7.51 -5.46 -1.97
N PRO A 224 -8.14 -4.37 -2.45
CA PRO A 224 -7.70 -3.67 -3.66
C PRO A 224 -6.23 -3.27 -3.59
N LEU A 225 -5.47 -3.57 -4.64
CA LEU A 225 -4.07 -3.22 -4.76
C LEU A 225 -3.83 -2.37 -6.01
N MET A 226 -3.33 -1.15 -5.81
CA MET A 226 -2.81 -0.31 -6.87
C MET A 226 -1.29 -0.43 -6.94
N ILE A 227 -0.75 -0.69 -8.13
CA ILE A 227 0.70 -0.76 -8.36
C ILE A 227 1.14 0.53 -9.05
N THR A 228 2.19 1.17 -8.54
CA THR A 228 2.79 2.37 -9.15
C THR A 228 4.32 2.36 -9.06
N TYR A 229 4.98 3.33 -9.67
CA TYR A 229 6.43 3.44 -9.60
C TYR A 229 6.89 3.86 -8.20
N HIS A 230 8.06 3.36 -7.80
CA HIS A 230 8.72 3.84 -6.58
C HIS A 230 9.14 5.32 -6.76
N PRO A 231 8.96 6.20 -5.75
CA PRO A 231 9.34 7.61 -5.87
C PRO A 231 10.81 7.83 -6.27
N ALA A 232 11.72 6.94 -5.86
CA ALA A 232 13.13 7.01 -6.27
C ALA A 232 13.34 6.87 -7.79
N TYR A 233 12.47 6.13 -8.50
CA TYR A 233 12.52 6.01 -9.96
C TYR A 233 12.24 7.37 -10.63
N LEU A 234 11.25 8.10 -10.13
CA LEU A 234 10.89 9.43 -10.64
C LEU A 234 11.97 10.49 -10.38
N LEU A 235 12.74 10.34 -9.30
CA LEU A 235 13.85 11.26 -9.00
C LEU A 235 15.03 11.08 -9.95
N ARG A 236 15.27 9.84 -10.40
CA ARG A 236 16.29 9.53 -11.41
C ARG A 236 15.85 9.95 -12.81
N ASN A 237 14.55 9.85 -13.10
CA ASN A 237 13.98 10.12 -14.42
C ASN A 237 13.06 11.34 -14.38
N GLN A 238 13.65 12.54 -14.42
CA GLN A 238 12.93 13.81 -14.18
C GLN A 238 12.18 14.39 -15.38
N ALA A 239 12.13 13.70 -16.52
CA ALA A 239 11.39 14.17 -17.69
C ALA A 239 9.91 14.42 -17.34
N PRO A 240 9.27 15.49 -17.84
CA PRO A 240 7.87 15.81 -17.52
C PRO A 240 6.89 14.67 -17.82
N SER A 241 7.20 13.86 -18.83
CA SER A 241 6.46 12.64 -19.22
C SER A 241 6.48 11.56 -18.14
N GLU A 242 7.57 11.44 -17.36
CA GLU A 242 7.73 10.45 -16.30
C GLU A 242 7.04 10.87 -15.00
N LYS A 243 7.07 12.17 -14.67
CA LYS A 243 6.41 12.73 -13.47
C LYS A 243 4.88 12.55 -13.49
N ARG A 244 4.27 12.44 -14.67
CA ARG A 244 2.82 12.20 -14.85
C ARG A 244 2.42 10.72 -14.79
N LYS A 245 3.37 9.80 -14.61
CA LYS A 245 3.10 8.34 -14.63
C LYS A 245 2.71 7.74 -13.28
N VAL A 246 2.79 8.52 -12.20
CA VAL A 246 2.43 8.15 -10.83
C VAL A 246 1.15 8.87 -10.44
#